data_AF-A0A5U3IL49-F1
#
_entry.id   AF-A0A5U3IL49-F1
#
_cell.length_a   1.000
_cell.length_b   1.000
_cell.length_c   1.000
_cell.angle_alpha   90.00
_cell.angle_beta   90.00
_cell.angle_gamma   90.00
#
_symmetry.space_group_name_H-M   'P 1'
#
loop_
_entity.id
_entity.type
_entity.pdbx_description
1 polymer ?
#
loop_
_entity_poly.entity_id
_entity_poly.type
_entity_poly.pdbx_seq_one_letter_code
_entity_poly.pdbx_strand_id
1 'polypeptide(L)'
;MNIHAGSGILTGMDISALTTTNDIEKLRTMALAMVQKVMSENAEKEKLRQHNTDLQQRIQLLEEMLKLTRQQRFGKKCETLAGMQRSLFEEDVDADIAALTAQLDKLLPPPAEDDDKA
;
A
#
# COMPACT_ATOMS: atom_id res chain seq x y z
N MET A 1 28.07 14.19 -2.98
CA MET A 1 28.64 12.89 -3.46
C MET A 1 27.55 11.84 -3.26
N ASN A 2 26.99 11.28 -4.34
CA ASN A 2 25.86 10.34 -4.25
C ASN A 2 26.38 8.90 -4.27
N ILE A 3 26.09 8.15 -3.22
CA ILE A 3 26.45 6.72 -3.13
C ILE A 3 25.21 5.93 -3.53
N HIS A 4 25.33 5.14 -4.60
CA HIS A 4 24.24 4.33 -5.14
C HIS A 4 24.28 2.95 -4.49
N ALA A 5 23.40 2.70 -3.53
CA ALA A 5 23.12 1.36 -3.00
C ALA A 5 21.79 0.87 -3.57
N GLY A 6 21.68 -0.43 -3.84
CA GLY A 6 20.55 -1.06 -4.53
C GLY A 6 19.19 -0.48 -4.12
N SER A 7 18.52 0.14 -5.10
CA SER A 7 17.16 0.71 -5.02
C SER A 7 16.95 1.98 -4.18
N GLY A 8 17.97 2.81 -3.93
CA GLY A 8 17.74 4.15 -3.39
C GLY A 8 18.91 5.10 -3.61
N ILE A 9 18.63 6.34 -4.03
CA ILE A 9 19.62 7.42 -3.99
C ILE A 9 19.74 7.84 -2.52
N LEU A 10 20.80 7.40 -1.84
CA LEU A 10 21.21 8.08 -0.61
C LEU A 10 21.84 9.41 -1.04
N THR A 11 21.06 10.48 -0.99
CA THR A 11 21.56 11.85 -1.19
C THR A 11 22.50 12.14 -0.02
N GLY A 12 23.79 11.93 -0.23
CA GLY A 12 24.82 12.28 0.74
C GLY A 12 24.84 13.79 0.97
N MET A 13 25.29 14.21 2.16
CA MET A 13 25.49 15.63 2.48
C MET A 13 26.35 16.29 1.38
N ASP A 14 25.86 17.40 0.81
CA ASP A 14 26.61 18.15 -0.19
C ASP A 14 27.65 19.05 0.48
N ILE A 15 28.92 18.68 0.36
CA ILE A 15 30.07 19.37 0.96
C ILE A 15 30.76 20.34 -0.01
N SER A 16 30.20 20.56 -1.20
CA SER A 16 30.77 21.45 -2.22
C SER A 16 31.04 22.86 -1.69
N ALA A 17 30.17 23.37 -0.82
CA ALA A 17 30.28 24.69 -0.19
C ALA A 17 31.55 24.88 0.65
N LEU A 18 32.12 23.80 1.20
CA LEU A 18 33.35 23.84 2.02
C LEU A 18 34.60 24.17 1.18
N THR A 19 34.54 24.01 -0.14
CA THR A 19 35.67 24.31 -1.04
C THR A 19 35.71 25.78 -1.50
N THR A 20 34.71 26.57 -1.12
CA THR A 20 34.53 27.96 -1.59
C THR A 20 35.47 28.96 -0.90
N THR A 21 36.04 28.60 0.26
CA THR A 21 36.91 29.50 1.04
C THR A 21 38.08 28.74 1.66
N ASN A 22 39.24 29.41 1.71
CA ASN A 22 40.46 28.89 2.34
C ASN A 22 40.65 29.40 3.78
N ASP A 23 39.68 30.18 4.29
CA ASP A 23 39.70 30.69 5.66
C ASP A 23 39.21 29.61 6.63
N ILE A 24 40.11 29.20 7.54
CA ILE A 24 39.89 28.08 8.45
C ILE A 24 38.72 28.30 9.42
N GLU A 25 38.49 29.53 9.88
CA GLU A 25 37.41 29.82 10.83
C GLU A 25 36.05 29.85 10.13
N LYS A 26 36.01 30.37 8.90
CA LYS A 26 34.80 30.27 8.06
C LYS A 26 34.46 28.82 7.73
N LEU A 27 35.48 28.01 7.43
CA LEU A 27 35.29 26.59 7.14
C LEU A 27 34.71 25.84 8.35
N ARG A 28 35.24 26.09 9.56
CA ARG A 28 34.71 25.53 10.82
C ARG A 28 33.26 25.92 11.05
N THR A 29 32.95 27.21 10.87
CA THR A 29 31.59 27.73 11.06
C THR A 29 30.60 27.08 10.10
N MET A 30 30.96 26.95 8.82
CA MET A 30 30.11 26.29 7.81
C MET A 30 29.92 24.80 8.11
N ALA A 31 30.99 24.08 8.48
CA ALA A 31 30.90 22.67 8.83
C ALA A 31 29.97 22.44 10.04
N LEU A 32 30.08 23.27 11.08
CA LEU A 32 29.20 23.21 12.25
C LEU A 32 27.74 23.50 11.88
N ALA A 33 27.49 24.51 11.06
CA ALA A 33 26.14 24.86 10.60
C ALA A 33 25.50 23.71 9.79
N MET A 34 26.28 23.05 8.92
CA MET A 34 25.80 21.90 8.15
C MET A 34 25.45 20.70 9.03
N VAL A 35 26.28 20.41 10.03
CA VAL A 35 26.01 19.34 11.01
C VAL A 35 24.75 19.66 11.81
N GLN A 36 24.62 20.89 12.32
CA GLN A 36 23.44 21.31 13.07
C GLN A 36 22.15 21.22 12.23
N LYS A 37 22.22 21.62 10.95
CA LYS A 37 21.11 21.46 10.01
C LYS A 37 20.70 20.00 9.86
N VAL A 38 21.65 19.11 9.59
CA VAL A 38 21.34 17.66 9.44
C VAL A 38 20.80 17.05 10.73
N MET A 39 21.32 17.44 11.90
CA MET A 39 20.78 16.99 13.18
C MET A 39 19.32 17.43 13.35
N SER A 40 19.00 18.68 13.00
CA SER A 40 17.63 19.19 13.09
C SER A 40 16.68 18.50 12.10
N GLU A 41 17.11 18.28 10.86
CA GLU A 41 16.32 17.58 9.84
C GLU A 41 16.10 16.12 10.22
N ASN A 42 17.10 15.46 10.81
CA ASN A 42 16.98 14.08 11.27
C ASN A 42 16.02 13.97 12.46
N ALA A 43 16.03 14.93 13.38
CA ALA A 43 15.07 14.96 14.49
C ALA A 43 13.63 15.09 13.99
N GLU A 44 13.37 15.96 13.02
CA GLU A 44 12.05 16.11 12.41
C GLU A 44 11.63 14.87 11.60
N LYS A 45 12.56 14.27 10.83
CA LYS A 45 12.30 13.00 10.13
C LYS A 45 11.94 11.88 11.09
N GLU A 46 12.59 11.81 12.25
CA GLU A 46 12.30 10.79 13.25
C GLU A 46 10.91 10.98 13.88
N LYS A 47 10.52 12.22 14.19
CA LYS A 47 9.14 12.52 14.63
C LYS A 47 8.10 12.11 13.58
N LEU A 48 8.34 12.41 12.32
CA LEU A 48 7.46 12.03 11.21
C LEU A 48 7.38 10.50 11.05
N ARG A 49 8.51 9.79 11.22
CA ARG A 49 8.52 8.33 11.21
C ARG A 49 7.68 7.75 12.34
N GLN A 50 7.85 8.24 13.56
CA GLN A 50 7.06 7.81 14.71
C GLN A 50 5.56 8.06 14.51
N HIS A 51 5.20 9.25 14.02
CA HIS A 51 3.81 9.58 13.70
C HIS A 51 3.23 8.67 12.60
N ASN A 52 3.99 8.38 11.55
CA ASN A 52 3.56 7.45 10.50
C ASN A 52 3.37 6.03 11.03
N THR A 53 4.25 5.55 11.92
CA THR A 53 4.09 4.22 12.53
C THR A 53 2.84 4.14 13.41
N ASP A 54 2.53 5.18 14.18
CA ASP A 54 1.31 5.24 15.00
C ASP A 54 0.04 5.23 14.13
N LEU A 55 0.02 6.04 13.06
CA LEU A 55 -1.08 6.04 12.10
C LEU A 55 -1.26 4.67 11.43
N GLN A 56 -0.17 4.00 11.05
CA GLN A 56 -0.24 2.65 10.46
C GLN A 56 -0.85 1.63 11.41
N GLN A 57 -0.45 1.65 12.69
CA GLN A 57 -1.05 0.77 13.72
C GLN A 57 -2.55 1.05 13.87
N ARG A 58 -2.94 2.32 13.87
CA ARG A 58 -4.35 2.71 13.97
C ARG A 58 -5.16 2.29 12.76
N ILE A 59 -4.61 2.40 11.55
CA ILE A 59 -5.24 1.92 10.32
C ILE A 59 -5.47 0.41 10.40
N GLN A 60 -4.45 -0.37 10.80
CA GLN A 60 -4.59 -1.83 10.94
C GLN A 60 -5.70 -2.22 11.91
N LEU A 61 -5.75 -1.58 13.08
CA LEU A 61 -6.81 -1.82 14.07
C LEU A 61 -8.20 -1.52 13.49
N LEU A 62 -8.35 -0.38 12.80
CA LEU A 62 -9.62 0.00 12.20
C LEU A 62 -10.04 -0.95 11.08
N GLU A 63 -9.09 -1.43 10.27
CA GLU A 63 -9.36 -2.43 9.24
C GLU A 63 -9.84 -3.77 9.83
N GLU A 64 -9.24 -4.23 10.92
CA GLU A 64 -9.70 -5.42 11.65
C GLU A 64 -11.12 -5.24 12.19
N MET A 65 -11.40 -4.11 12.83
CA MET A 65 -12.74 -3.79 13.33
C MET A 65 -13.78 -3.71 12.20
N LEU A 66 -13.38 -3.20 11.03
CA LEU A 66 -14.24 -3.14 9.85
C LEU A 66 -14.52 -4.54 9.30
N LYS A 67 -13.52 -5.43 9.25
CA LYS A 67 -13.71 -6.85 8.90
C LYS A 67 -14.68 -7.54 9.85
N LEU A 68 -14.52 -7.36 11.16
CA LEU A 68 -15.44 -7.89 12.17
C LEU A 68 -16.86 -7.34 12.00
N THR A 69 -17.00 -6.04 11.75
CA THR A 69 -18.32 -5.41 11.53
C THR A 69 -18.99 -5.96 10.26
N ARG A 70 -18.23 -6.15 9.17
CA ARG A 70 -18.73 -6.81 7.96
C ARG A 70 -19.17 -8.24 8.26
N GLN A 71 -18.38 -9.00 9.01
CA GLN A 71 -18.74 -10.35 9.44
C GLN A 71 -19.96 -10.35 10.35
N GLN A 72 -20.15 -9.39 11.26
CA GLN A 72 -21.37 -9.33 12.06
C GLN A 72 -22.61 -8.99 11.22
N ARG A 73 -22.47 -8.09 10.24
CA ARG A 73 -23.57 -7.67 9.37
C ARG A 73 -23.99 -8.74 8.37
N PHE A 74 -23.02 -9.49 7.83
CA PHE A 74 -23.26 -10.49 6.80
C PHE A 74 -23.19 -11.94 7.32
N GLY A 75 -22.38 -12.20 8.35
CA GLY A 75 -22.34 -13.48 9.06
C GLY A 75 -23.61 -13.77 9.84
N LYS A 76 -24.32 -12.76 10.39
CA LYS A 76 -25.70 -12.96 10.91
C LYS A 76 -26.73 -13.37 9.84
N LYS A 77 -26.41 -13.19 8.55
CA LYS A 77 -27.22 -13.75 7.45
C LYS A 77 -26.78 -15.18 7.06
N CYS A 78 -25.56 -15.59 7.41
CA CYS A 78 -25.03 -16.93 7.15
C CYS A 78 -25.15 -17.91 8.34
N GLU A 79 -25.33 -17.40 9.56
CA GLU A 79 -25.56 -18.20 10.77
C GLU A 79 -26.98 -18.77 10.87
N THR A 80 -27.89 -18.41 9.94
CA THR A 80 -29.25 -18.97 9.86
C THR A 80 -29.47 -19.85 8.63
N LEU A 81 -28.42 -20.45 8.08
CA LEU A 81 -28.55 -21.62 7.20
C LEU A 81 -27.57 -22.68 7.71
N ALA A 82 -27.92 -23.32 8.82
CA ALA A 82 -27.23 -24.51 9.31
C ALA A 82 -27.91 -25.76 8.70
N GLY A 83 -27.12 -26.64 8.07
CA GLY A 83 -27.61 -27.90 7.48
C GLY A 83 -28.08 -27.78 6.02
N MET A 84 -29.03 -28.64 5.62
CA MET A 84 -29.57 -28.82 4.25
C MET A 84 -29.93 -27.50 3.55
N GLN A 85 -30.31 -26.48 4.32
CA GLN A 85 -30.63 -25.15 3.82
C GLN A 85 -29.45 -24.40 3.18
N ARG A 86 -28.20 -24.61 3.64
CA ARG A 86 -27.03 -24.02 2.97
C ARG A 86 -26.78 -24.69 1.62
N SER A 87 -26.89 -26.02 1.58
CA SER A 87 -26.72 -26.80 0.34
C SER A 87 -27.76 -26.41 -0.72
N LEU A 88 -29.01 -26.22 -0.32
CA LEU A 88 -30.08 -25.79 -1.23
C LEU A 88 -29.84 -24.36 -1.74
N PHE A 89 -29.37 -23.44 -0.87
CA PHE A 89 -29.02 -22.09 -1.31
C PHE A 89 -27.80 -22.05 -2.25
N GLU A 90 -26.79 -22.89 -2.00
CA GLU A 90 -25.63 -23.02 -2.90
C GLU A 90 -26.07 -23.59 -4.26
N GLU A 91 -26.94 -24.62 -4.27
CA GLU A 91 -27.50 -25.20 -5.50
C GLU A 91 -28.37 -24.20 -6.28
N ASP A 92 -29.23 -23.44 -5.61
CA ASP A 92 -30.07 -22.41 -6.24
C ASP A 92 -29.21 -21.27 -6.82
N VAL A 93 -28.13 -20.88 -6.11
CA VAL A 93 -27.18 -19.86 -6.60
C VAL A 93 -26.43 -20.37 -7.83
N ASP A 94 -25.96 -21.61 -7.83
CA ASP A 94 -25.28 -22.20 -8.99
C ASP A 94 -26.24 -22.34 -10.19
N ALA A 95 -27.51 -22.66 -9.95
CA ALA A 95 -28.54 -22.71 -10.97
C ALA A 95 -28.83 -21.32 -11.58
N ASP A 96 -28.95 -20.28 -10.74
CA ASP A 96 -29.14 -18.89 -11.18
C ASP A 96 -27.92 -18.38 -11.97
N ILE A 97 -26.71 -18.70 -11.51
CA ILE A 97 -25.47 -18.37 -12.22
C ILE A 97 -25.45 -19.07 -13.58
N ALA A 98 -25.76 -20.35 -13.66
CA ALA A 98 -25.79 -21.08 -14.93
C ALA A 98 -26.85 -20.52 -15.88
N ALA A 99 -28.03 -20.15 -15.37
CA ALA A 99 -29.10 -19.54 -16.15
C ALA A 99 -28.70 -18.16 -16.69
N LEU A 100 -28.05 -17.33 -15.87
CA LEU A 100 -27.55 -16.02 -16.27
C LEU A 100 -26.40 -16.15 -17.27
N THR A 101 -25.45 -17.06 -17.05
CA THR A 101 -24.35 -17.35 -18.00
C THR A 101 -24.91 -17.81 -19.34
N ALA A 102 -25.89 -18.73 -19.35
CA ALA A 102 -26.52 -19.19 -20.59
C ALA A 102 -27.33 -18.11 -21.31
N GLN A 103 -27.88 -17.13 -20.58
CA GLN A 103 -28.49 -15.94 -21.20
C GLN A 103 -27.43 -14.98 -21.74
N LEU A 104 -26.33 -14.80 -21.01
CA LEU A 104 -25.21 -13.96 -21.42
C LEU A 104 -24.56 -14.52 -22.70
N ASP A 105 -24.34 -15.82 -22.79
CA ASP A 105 -23.78 -16.50 -23.97
C ASP A 105 -24.68 -16.37 -25.21
N LYS A 106 -26.00 -16.22 -25.02
CA LYS A 106 -26.94 -15.96 -26.13
C LYS A 106 -26.96 -14.51 -26.58
N LEU A 107 -26.58 -13.58 -25.71
CA LEU A 107 -26.60 -12.14 -25.97
C LEU A 107 -25.24 -11.61 -26.40
N LEU A 108 -24.16 -12.26 -25.98
CA LEU A 108 -22.81 -11.93 -26.41
C LEU A 108 -22.55 -12.54 -27.79
N PRO A 109 -21.90 -11.80 -28.71
CA PRO A 109 -21.33 -12.39 -29.92
C PRO A 109 -20.36 -13.52 -29.53
N PRO A 110 -20.21 -14.57 -30.36
CA PRO A 110 -19.19 -15.59 -30.11
C PRO A 110 -17.84 -14.90 -29.90
N PRO A 111 -17.02 -15.38 -28.94
CA PRO A 111 -15.68 -14.82 -28.76
C PRO A 111 -14.99 -14.84 -30.11
N ALA A 112 -14.44 -13.69 -30.50
CA ALA A 112 -13.64 -13.62 -31.72
C ALA A 112 -12.53 -14.67 -31.56
N GLU A 113 -12.56 -15.68 -32.43
CA GLU A 113 -11.40 -16.52 -32.69
C GLU A 113 -10.30 -15.54 -33.08
N ASP A 114 -9.39 -15.24 -32.15
CA ASP A 114 -8.13 -14.62 -32.51
C ASP A 114 -7.49 -15.61 -33.48
N ASP A 115 -7.48 -15.22 -34.77
CA ASP A 115 -6.76 -15.88 -35.86
C ASP A 115 -5.27 -15.95 -35.49
N ASP A 116 -4.90 -16.94 -34.68
CA ASP A 116 -3.53 -17.41 -34.57
C ASP A 116 -3.30 -18.38 -35.73
N LYS A 117 -3.16 -17.80 -36.94
CA LYS A 117 -2.62 -18.48 -38.10
C LYS A 117 -1.38 -17.75 -38.60
N ALA A 118 -0.30 -18.53 -38.54
CA ALA A 118 0.97 -18.41 -39.23
C ALA A 118 0.89 -17.93 -40.69
#